data_AF-A0A1N6TQJ8-F1
#
_entry.id   AF-A0A1N6TQJ8-F1
#
_cell.length_a   1.000
_cell.length_b   1.000
_cell.length_c   1.000
_cell.angle_alpha   90.00
_cell.angle_beta   90.00
_cell.angle_gamma   90.00
#
_symmetry.space_group_name_H-M   'P 1'
#
loop_
_entity.id
_entity.type
_entity.pdbx_description
1 polymer ?
#
loop_
_entity_poly.entity_id
_entity_poly.type
_entity_poly.pdbx_seq_one_letter_code
_entity_poly.pdbx_strand_id
1 'polypeptide(L)'
;MTANHTHVTIQYGAEEKIERPLGRSIKRGMLNQCPACGSGKLFRNYLKVVDNCEACGEDYHHHRADDLPAYLVILILGHVLVGGFMATDLVFVLPAWVHFAIWAPIGVVTSLLCLQPIKGGVVGLQWALRMHGFGGHDDEPESFRDGRD
;
A
#
# COMPACT_ATOMS: atom_id res chain seq x y z
N MET A 1 9.06 -11.77 60.25
CA MET A 1 8.14 -10.83 59.59
C MET A 1 8.70 -10.53 58.20
N THR A 2 8.38 -11.37 57.22
CA THR A 2 8.82 -11.20 55.82
C THR A 2 7.67 -10.61 55.03
N ALA A 3 7.87 -9.41 54.48
CA ALA A 3 6.86 -8.68 53.74
C ALA A 3 6.64 -9.34 52.37
N ASN A 4 5.39 -9.71 52.11
CA ASN A 4 4.91 -10.23 50.84
C ASN A 4 4.66 -9.05 49.89
N HIS A 5 5.54 -8.81 48.93
CA HIS A 5 5.36 -7.76 47.93
C HIS A 5 4.52 -8.30 46.77
N THR A 6 3.21 -8.06 46.83
CA THR A 6 2.29 -8.30 45.73
C THR A 6 2.58 -7.29 44.63
N HIS A 7 3.21 -7.72 43.54
CA HIS A 7 3.45 -6.90 42.37
C HIS A 7 2.13 -6.72 41.62
N VAL A 8 1.40 -5.66 41.93
CA VAL A 8 0.19 -5.27 41.19
C VAL A 8 0.64 -4.60 39.90
N THR A 9 0.58 -5.29 38.77
CA THR A 9 0.76 -4.70 37.45
C THR A 9 -0.52 -3.99 37.04
N ILE A 10 -0.65 -2.73 37.43
CA ILE A 10 -1.66 -1.84 36.88
C ILE A 10 -1.18 -1.37 35.51
N GLN A 11 -1.70 -1.97 34.43
CA GLN A 11 -1.66 -1.39 33.09
C GLN A 11 -2.96 -0.60 32.87
N TYR A 12 -2.97 0.68 33.26
CA TYR A 12 -3.98 1.64 32.77
C TYR A 12 -3.48 2.24 31.46
N GLY A 13 -4.17 1.94 30.36
CA GLY A 13 -3.87 2.54 29.06
C GLY A 13 -3.78 1.53 27.94
N ALA A 14 -4.82 0.71 27.73
CA ALA A 14 -5.14 0.37 26.37
C ALA A 14 -5.55 1.70 25.72
N GLU A 15 -4.60 2.41 25.10
CA GLU A 15 -4.93 3.49 24.18
C GLU A 15 -5.95 2.90 23.21
N GLU A 16 -7.19 3.37 23.31
CA GLU A 16 -8.23 3.07 22.35
C GLU A 16 -7.79 3.77 21.05
N LYS A 17 -6.89 3.09 20.33
CA LYS A 17 -6.10 3.67 19.25
C LYS A 17 -7.02 3.79 18.05
N ILE A 18 -7.84 4.85 18.02
CA ILE A 18 -8.91 5.12 17.04
C ILE A 18 -8.51 4.51 15.70
N GLU A 19 -9.23 3.46 15.32
CA GLU A 19 -8.92 2.71 14.10
C GLU A 19 -9.07 3.66 12.91
N ARG A 20 -7.99 3.79 12.13
CA ARG A 20 -8.04 4.61 10.91
C ARG A 20 -8.94 3.89 9.91
N PRO A 21 -9.90 4.58 9.26
CA PRO A 21 -10.82 3.93 8.33
C PRO A 21 -10.05 3.39 7.11
N LEU A 22 -9.85 2.07 7.06
CA LEU A 22 -9.03 1.39 6.04
C LEU A 22 -9.52 1.71 4.63
N GLY A 23 -10.80 1.46 4.35
CA GLY A 23 -11.38 1.66 3.01
C GLY A 23 -11.30 3.10 2.52
N ARG A 24 -11.49 4.09 3.41
CA ARG A 24 -11.37 5.52 3.06
C ARG A 24 -9.94 5.87 2.70
N SER A 25 -8.97 5.34 3.45
CA SER A 25 -7.55 5.61 3.27
C SER A 25 -7.02 5.01 1.97
N ILE A 26 -7.39 3.75 1.69
CA ILE A 26 -7.07 3.07 0.43
C ILE A 26 -7.68 3.82 -0.76
N LYS A 27 -8.97 4.18 -0.69
CA LYS A 27 -9.65 4.91 -1.77
C LYS A 27 -8.98 6.24 -2.06
N ARG A 28 -8.63 7.02 -1.03
CA ARG A 28 -7.90 8.28 -1.19
C ARG A 28 -6.53 8.08 -1.81
N GLY A 29 -5.80 7.06 -1.35
CA GLY A 29 -4.54 6.65 -1.93
C GLY A 29 -4.65 6.30 -3.41
N MET A 30 -5.66 5.50 -3.80
CA MET A 30 -5.93 5.15 -5.20
C MET A 30 -6.28 6.37 -6.07
N LEU A 31 -6.88 7.40 -5.47
CA LEU A 31 -7.17 8.67 -6.13
C LEU A 31 -5.98 9.64 -6.12
N ASN A 32 -4.78 9.19 -5.73
CA ASN A 32 -3.57 10.00 -5.62
C ASN A 32 -3.68 11.16 -4.62
N GLN A 33 -4.55 11.01 -3.62
CA GLN A 33 -4.81 11.99 -2.57
C GLN A 33 -4.24 11.50 -1.23
N CYS A 34 -3.94 12.47 -0.36
CA CYS A 34 -3.53 12.22 1.02
C CYS A 34 -4.56 11.32 1.74
N PRO A 35 -4.16 10.17 2.33
CA PRO A 35 -5.08 9.29 3.04
C PRO A 35 -5.66 9.93 4.32
N ALA A 36 -4.91 10.84 4.96
CA ALA A 36 -5.31 11.55 6.18
C ALA A 36 -6.35 12.66 5.89
N CYS A 37 -5.99 13.69 5.11
CA CYS A 37 -6.88 14.83 4.85
C CYS A 37 -7.77 14.66 3.62
N GLY A 38 -7.28 13.99 2.56
CA GLY A 38 -7.98 13.82 1.28
C GLY A 38 -7.90 15.01 0.31
N SER A 39 -7.24 16.10 0.67
CA SER A 39 -7.09 17.29 -0.18
C SER A 39 -5.68 17.47 -0.74
N GLY A 40 -4.65 17.00 -0.03
CA GLY A 40 -3.26 17.06 -0.48
C GLY A 40 -2.95 16.02 -1.56
N LYS A 41 -1.97 16.31 -2.42
CA LYS A 41 -1.44 15.35 -3.40
C LYS A 41 -0.54 14.34 -2.71
N LEU A 42 -0.68 13.07 -3.05
CA LEU A 42 0.19 12.00 -2.53
C LEU A 42 1.50 11.87 -3.32
N PHE A 43 1.46 12.23 -4.61
CA PHE A 43 2.58 12.06 -5.53
C PHE A 43 3.06 13.41 -6.06
N ARG A 44 4.38 13.64 -6.01
CA ARG A 44 5.05 14.80 -6.61
C ARG A 44 5.28 14.61 -8.11
N ASN A 45 5.59 13.38 -8.49
CA ASN A 45 5.80 12.96 -9.86
C ASN A 45 5.16 11.58 -10.04
N TYR A 46 5.12 11.05 -11.27
CA TYR A 46 4.39 9.82 -11.62
C TYR A 46 4.43 8.68 -10.57
N LEU A 47 5.62 8.30 -10.08
CA LEU A 47 5.80 7.27 -9.04
C LEU A 47 6.45 7.80 -7.76
N LYS A 48 6.77 9.09 -7.69
CA LYS A 48 7.52 9.68 -6.56
C LYS A 48 6.54 10.27 -5.56
N VAL A 49 6.45 9.66 -4.39
CA VAL A 49 5.63 10.11 -3.25
C VAL A 49 6.22 11.43 -2.71
N VAL A 50 5.37 12.34 -2.22
CA VAL A 50 5.81 13.55 -1.51
C VAL A 50 6.30 13.20 -0.11
N ASP A 51 7.32 13.89 0.40
CA ASP A 51 7.85 13.63 1.74
C ASP A 51 6.85 14.05 2.83
N ASN A 52 6.16 15.19 2.64
CA ASN A 52 5.12 15.67 3.55
C ASN A 52 3.89 16.15 2.77
N CYS A 53 2.71 15.99 3.36
CA CYS A 53 1.47 16.52 2.82
C CYS A 53 1.41 18.05 2.96
N GLU A 54 1.21 18.78 1.87
CA GLU A 54 1.07 20.26 1.87
C GLU A 54 -0.15 20.77 2.67
N ALA A 55 -1.19 19.94 2.82
CA ALA A 55 -2.44 20.36 3.45
C ALA A 55 -2.52 20.02 4.95
N CYS A 56 -1.96 18.89 5.39
CA CYS A 56 -2.04 18.44 6.78
C CYS A 56 -0.70 18.17 7.45
N GLY A 57 0.42 18.28 6.73
CA GLY A 57 1.77 18.07 7.27
C GLY A 57 2.15 16.61 7.54
N GLU A 58 1.30 15.63 7.17
CA GLU A 58 1.59 14.21 7.39
C GLU A 58 2.88 13.80 6.66
N ASP A 59 3.76 13.08 7.36
CA ASP A 59 5.04 12.60 6.84
C ASP A 59 4.89 11.22 6.17
N TYR A 60 5.36 11.08 4.93
CA TYR A 60 5.31 9.83 4.14
C TYR A 60 6.70 9.22 3.89
N HIS A 61 7.76 9.77 4.49
CA HIS A 61 9.14 9.41 4.19
C HIS A 61 9.52 7.98 4.61
N HIS A 62 8.67 7.31 5.40
CA HIS A 62 8.87 5.97 5.97
C HIS A 62 8.35 4.81 5.10
N HIS A 63 7.71 5.09 3.96
CA HIS A 63 7.13 4.07 3.10
C HIS A 63 8.22 3.17 2.46
N ARG A 64 8.29 1.89 2.86
CA ARG A 64 9.14 0.84 2.27
C ARG A 64 8.30 -0.31 1.74
N ALA A 65 7.57 -0.10 0.65
CA ALA A 65 6.59 -1.07 0.13
C ALA A 65 6.58 -1.17 -1.38
N ASP A 66 7.76 -1.34 -1.97
CA ASP A 66 7.87 -1.32 -3.43
C ASP A 66 7.44 -2.63 -4.11
N ASP A 67 7.37 -3.75 -3.37
CA ASP A 67 7.05 -5.08 -3.95
C ASP A 67 5.55 -5.34 -4.15
N LEU A 68 4.71 -5.05 -3.14
CA LEU A 68 3.28 -5.33 -3.18
C LEU A 68 2.54 -4.61 -4.34
N PRO A 69 2.85 -3.34 -4.68
CA PRO A 69 2.30 -2.69 -5.85
C PRO A 69 2.58 -3.43 -7.16
N ALA A 70 3.81 -3.94 -7.35
CA ALA A 70 4.19 -4.63 -8.58
C ALA A 70 3.42 -5.95 -8.76
N TYR A 71 3.25 -6.72 -7.68
CA TYR A 71 2.46 -7.96 -7.71
C TYR A 71 0.98 -7.73 -8.02
N LEU A 72 0.38 -6.67 -7.50
CA LEU A 72 -1.01 -6.33 -7.82
C LEU A 72 -1.17 -5.88 -9.29
N VAL A 73 -0.21 -5.11 -9.82
CA VAL A 73 -0.20 -4.71 -11.23
C VAL A 73 -0.15 -5.92 -12.15
N ILE A 74 0.79 -6.87 -11.92
CA ILE A 74 0.95 -8.03 -12.79
C ILE A 74 -0.28 -8.96 -12.74
N LEU A 75 -0.93 -9.09 -11.59
CA LEU A 75 -2.16 -9.87 -11.46
C LEU A 75 -3.26 -9.28 -12.36
N ILE A 76 -3.50 -7.96 -12.26
CA ILE A 76 -4.51 -7.28 -13.09
C ILE A 76 -4.13 -7.38 -14.57
N LEU A 77 -2.87 -7.12 -14.90
CA LEU A 77 -2.39 -7.16 -16.27
C LEU A 77 -2.56 -8.55 -16.90
N GLY A 78 -2.26 -9.61 -16.14
CA GLY A 78 -2.46 -10.99 -16.57
C GLY A 78 -3.93 -11.28 -16.88
N HIS A 79 -4.86 -10.87 -16.01
CA HIS A 79 -6.29 -11.09 -16.26
C HIS A 79 -6.81 -10.30 -17.46
N VAL A 80 -6.39 -9.04 -17.60
CA VAL A 80 -6.80 -8.19 -18.72
C VAL A 80 -6.24 -8.72 -20.05
N LEU A 81 -4.95 -9.06 -20.10
CA LEU A 81 -4.31 -9.51 -21.32
C LEU A 81 -4.72 -10.93 -21.69
N VAL A 82 -4.67 -11.89 -20.76
CA VAL A 82 -5.01 -13.29 -21.05
C VAL A 82 -6.51 -13.44 -21.28
N GLY A 83 -7.33 -12.88 -20.39
CA GLY A 83 -8.80 -12.95 -20.51
C GLY A 83 -9.28 -12.23 -21.77
N GLY A 84 -8.72 -11.05 -22.03
CA GLY A 84 -9.02 -10.29 -23.24
C GLY A 84 -8.55 -10.98 -24.52
N PHE A 85 -7.31 -11.49 -24.54
CA PHE A 85 -6.78 -12.25 -25.67
C PHE A 85 -7.64 -13.46 -25.98
N MET A 86 -7.92 -14.31 -24.97
CA MET A 86 -8.77 -15.49 -25.15
C MET A 86 -10.17 -15.12 -25.62
N ALA A 87 -10.79 -14.07 -25.07
CA ALA A 87 -12.10 -13.62 -25.53
C ALA A 87 -12.07 -13.20 -27.01
N THR A 88 -11.05 -12.47 -27.45
CA THR A 88 -10.93 -12.08 -28.86
C THR A 88 -10.61 -13.25 -29.79
N ASP A 89 -9.77 -14.19 -29.36
CA ASP A 89 -9.37 -15.37 -30.14
C ASP A 89 -10.53 -16.35 -30.35
N LEU A 90 -11.40 -16.49 -29.35
CA LEU A 90 -12.60 -17.33 -29.42
C LEU A 90 -13.71 -16.75 -30.32
N VAL A 91 -13.80 -15.42 -30.41
CA VAL A 91 -14.89 -14.74 -31.13
C VAL A 91 -14.48 -14.35 -32.56
N PHE A 92 -13.22 -14.00 -32.77
CA PHE A 92 -12.72 -13.48 -34.04
C PHE A 92 -11.55 -14.32 -34.55
N VAL A 93 -11.62 -14.77 -35.80
CA VAL A 93 -10.51 -15.43 -36.49
C VAL A 93 -9.52 -14.36 -36.97
N LEU A 94 -8.72 -13.84 -36.04
CA LEU A 94 -7.71 -12.81 -36.31
C LEU A 94 -6.33 -13.46 -36.46
N PRO A 95 -5.48 -12.97 -37.37
CA PRO A 95 -4.10 -13.44 -37.46
C PRO A 95 -3.29 -12.95 -36.25
N ALA A 96 -2.30 -13.75 -35.82
CA ALA A 96 -1.54 -13.51 -34.58
C ALA A 96 -0.89 -12.12 -34.50
N TRP A 97 -0.47 -11.54 -35.63
CA TRP A 97 0.11 -10.20 -35.65
C TRP A 97 -0.89 -9.10 -35.27
N VAL A 98 -2.18 -9.27 -35.58
CA VAL A 98 -3.23 -8.31 -35.20
C VAL A 98 -3.48 -8.38 -33.70
N HIS A 99 -3.52 -9.59 -33.13
CA HIS A 99 -3.60 -9.74 -31.68
C HIS A 99 -2.42 -9.05 -30.99
N PHE A 100 -1.20 -9.24 -31.49
CA PHE A 100 -0.03 -8.56 -30.93
C PHE A 100 -0.15 -7.04 -31.05
N ALA A 101 -0.55 -6.54 -32.23
CA ALA A 101 -0.70 -5.11 -32.49
C ALA A 101 -1.78 -4.44 -31.60
N ILE A 102 -2.78 -5.20 -31.13
CA ILE A 102 -3.84 -4.70 -30.23
C ILE A 102 -3.43 -4.86 -28.77
N TRP A 103 -3.02 -6.07 -28.37
CA TRP A 103 -2.80 -6.41 -26.97
C TRP A 103 -1.47 -5.87 -26.41
N ALA A 104 -0.43 -5.70 -27.24
CA ALA A 104 0.82 -5.08 -26.80
C ALA A 104 0.64 -3.62 -26.34
N PRO A 105 0.05 -2.70 -27.13
CA PRO A 105 -0.17 -1.34 -26.66
C PRO A 105 -1.18 -1.27 -25.50
N ILE A 106 -2.23 -2.10 -25.51
CA ILE A 106 -3.17 -2.17 -24.38
C ILE A 106 -2.44 -2.58 -23.10
N GLY A 107 -1.52 -3.54 -23.17
CA GLY A 107 -0.71 -3.96 -22.04
C GLY A 107 0.15 -2.82 -21.49
N VAL A 108 0.83 -2.09 -22.37
CA VAL A 108 1.65 -0.93 -21.96
C VAL A 108 0.78 0.15 -21.31
N VAL A 109 -0.32 0.53 -21.93
CA VAL A 109 -1.23 1.57 -21.41
C VAL A 109 -1.84 1.14 -20.07
N THR A 110 -2.33 -0.10 -19.98
CA THR A 110 -2.91 -0.64 -18.74
C THR A 110 -1.87 -0.69 -17.62
N SER A 111 -0.65 -1.15 -17.92
CA SER A 111 0.42 -1.20 -16.93
C SER A 111 0.73 0.18 -16.36
N LEU A 112 0.87 1.19 -17.23
CA LEU A 112 1.09 2.56 -16.80
C LEU A 112 -0.09 3.07 -15.95
N LEU A 113 -1.32 2.98 -16.45
CA LEU A 113 -2.49 3.49 -15.73
C LEU A 113 -2.73 2.80 -14.38
N CYS A 114 -2.39 1.52 -14.25
CA CYS A 114 -2.57 0.78 -12.99
C CYS A 114 -1.46 1.05 -11.96
N LEU A 115 -0.24 1.35 -12.39
CA LEU A 115 0.91 1.53 -11.48
C LEU A 115 0.67 2.62 -10.42
N GLN A 116 0.19 3.79 -10.86
CA GLN A 116 0.00 4.94 -9.99
C GLN A 116 -1.10 4.75 -8.92
N PRO A 117 -2.36 4.35 -9.26
CA PRO A 117 -3.41 4.16 -8.27
C PRO A 117 -3.13 2.97 -7.34
N ILE A 118 -2.49 1.91 -7.83
CA ILE A 118 -2.15 0.76 -6.98
C ILE A 118 -1.11 1.19 -5.95
N LYS A 119 -0.03 1.86 -6.37
CA LYS A 119 0.99 2.39 -5.45
C LYS A 119 0.35 3.29 -4.39
N GLY A 120 -0.52 4.20 -4.82
CA GLY A 120 -1.21 5.11 -3.89
C GLY A 120 -2.12 4.38 -2.91
N GLY A 121 -2.87 3.38 -3.38
CA GLY A 121 -3.73 2.54 -2.54
C GLY A 121 -2.94 1.77 -1.48
N VAL A 122 -1.76 1.24 -1.84
CA VAL A 122 -0.84 0.56 -0.90
C VAL A 122 -0.33 1.52 0.18
N VAL A 123 0.11 2.73 -0.20
CA VAL A 123 0.50 3.76 0.77
C VAL A 123 -0.65 4.08 1.73
N GLY A 124 -1.87 4.21 1.20
CA GLY A 124 -3.08 4.45 2.01
C GLY A 124 -3.41 3.30 2.97
N LEU A 125 -3.21 2.05 2.54
CA LEU A 125 -3.37 0.86 3.37
C LEU A 125 -2.33 0.85 4.51
N GLN A 126 -1.06 1.11 4.20
CA GLN A 126 0.02 1.15 5.18
C GLN A 126 -0.18 2.25 6.21
N TRP A 127 -0.61 3.43 5.75
CA TRP A 127 -0.97 4.53 6.63
C TRP A 127 -2.11 4.13 7.57
N ALA A 128 -3.14 3.46 7.06
CA ALA A 128 -4.28 3.06 7.87
C ALA A 128 -3.94 1.97 8.89
N LEU A 129 -3.06 1.03 8.53
CA LEU A 129 -2.56 -0.04 9.40
C LEU A 129 -1.37 0.37 10.29
N ARG A 130 -0.89 1.62 10.19
CA ARG A 130 0.27 2.13 10.94
C ARG A 130 1.55 1.30 10.75
N MET A 131 1.70 0.66 9.59
CA MET A 131 2.87 -0.18 9.27
C MET A 131 4.07 0.68 8.82
N HIS A 132 5.30 0.16 8.90
CA HIS A 132 6.50 0.80 8.31
C HIS A 132 6.72 2.23 8.82
N GLY A 133 6.73 2.45 10.14
CA GLY A 133 7.01 3.76 10.75
C GLY A 133 5.82 4.73 10.86
N PHE A 134 4.66 4.44 10.22
CA PHE A 134 3.42 5.22 10.42
C PHE A 134 2.79 5.07 11.81
N GLY A 135 3.34 4.18 12.65
CA GLY A 135 2.87 3.87 14.00
C GLY A 135 3.55 4.64 15.14
N GLY A 136 4.60 5.42 14.85
CA GLY A 136 5.36 6.18 15.85
C GLY A 136 6.38 5.35 16.67
N HIS A 137 6.55 4.07 16.36
CA HIS A 137 7.64 3.24 16.86
C HIS A 137 8.43 2.68 15.69
N ASP A 138 9.76 2.66 15.84
CA ASP A 138 10.64 1.93 14.93
C ASP A 138 10.42 0.42 15.15
N ASP A 139 10.19 -0.31 14.07
CA ASP A 139 10.12 -1.78 14.07
C ASP A 139 11.55 -2.34 14.29
N GLU A 140 12.18 -2.04 15.43
CA GLU A 140 13.41 -2.71 15.84
C GLU A 140 13.07 -4.18 16.13
N PRO A 141 13.75 -5.16 15.51
CA PRO A 141 13.58 -6.54 15.90
C PRO A 141 13.99 -6.66 17.36
N GLU A 142 13.07 -7.10 18.23
CA GLU A 142 13.39 -7.41 19.63
C GLU A 142 14.62 -8.34 19.62
N SER A 143 15.77 -7.81 20.00
CA SER A 143 16.97 -8.61 20.19
C SER A 143 16.65 -9.55 21.35
N PHE A 144 16.48 -10.83 21.03
CA PHE A 144 16.36 -11.91 22.00
C PHE A 144 17.57 -11.83 22.94
N ARG A 145 17.39 -11.28 24.14
CA ARG A 145 18.43 -11.28 25.17
C ARG A 145 18.59 -12.74 25.60
N ASP A 146 19.64 -13.41 25.10
CA ASP A 146 20.10 -14.69 25.65
C ASP A 146 20.48 -14.44 27.11
N GLY A 147 19.60 -14.84 28.03
CA GLY A 147 19.78 -14.71 29.47
C GLY A 147 20.82 -15.70 29.99
N ARG A 148 22.09 -15.44 29.68
CA ARG A 148 23.22 -16.26 30.14
C ARG A 148 24.37 -15.37 30.62
N ASP A 149 24.10 -14.69 31.72
CA ASP A 149 25.09 -14.04 32.59
C ASP A 149 24.62 -14.08 34.04
#